data_AF-A0A1I4A255-F1
#
_entry.id   AF-A0A1I4A255-F1
#
_cell.length_a   1.000
_cell.length_b   1.000
_cell.length_c   1.000
_cell.angle_alpha   90.00
_cell.angle_beta   90.00
_cell.angle_gamma   90.00
#
_symmetry.space_group_name_H-M   'P 1'
#
loop_
_entity.id
_entity.type
_entity.pdbx_description
1 polymer ?
#
loop_
_entity_poly.entity_id
_entity_poly.type
_entity_poly.pdbx_seq_one_letter_code
_entity_poly.pdbx_strand_id
1 'polypeptide(L)'
;MTQDELQSNLDYVARAVRHHERSPGVPAIYFLWALLVLIGFCLPDWAPRIAAPYWFFAGIGGGLLSVWLGMRHGRRNGVIDRESGRRYGYHWLVAGVAFLLTGLPIALGRVEIYAGVANFLLIGGTAYALAGVHLDRPILWSGLIMYVAYAAMMLFSPPYAWTFAGIATAASLTWAGMSALRRGSGAPR
;
A
#
# COMPACT_ATOMS: atom_id res chain seq x y z
N MET A 1 -21.31 -33.89 26.59
CA MET A 1 -20.95 -32.83 25.63
C MET A 1 -22.02 -32.82 24.57
N THR A 2 -22.85 -31.78 24.55
CA THR A 2 -23.96 -31.67 23.58
C THR A 2 -23.44 -31.21 22.22
N GLN A 3 -24.19 -31.46 21.16
CA GLN A 3 -23.83 -31.06 19.79
C GLN A 3 -23.58 -29.54 19.68
N ASP A 4 -24.35 -28.73 20.41
CA ASP A 4 -24.21 -27.28 20.45
C ASP A 4 -22.90 -26.83 21.12
N GLU A 5 -22.44 -27.52 22.18
CA GLU A 5 -21.16 -27.23 22.83
C GLU A 5 -19.99 -27.56 21.90
N LEU A 6 -20.08 -28.67 21.16
CA LEU A 6 -19.05 -29.06 20.20
C LEU A 6 -18.96 -28.03 19.05
N GLN A 7 -20.10 -27.59 18.51
CA GLN A 7 -20.14 -26.59 17.44
C GLN A 7 -19.61 -25.22 17.91
N SER A 8 -19.99 -24.78 19.11
CA SER A 8 -19.49 -23.53 19.70
C SER A 8 -17.97 -23.56 19.91
N ASN A 9 -17.44 -24.69 20.41
CA ASN A 9 -16.00 -24.87 20.60
C ASN A 9 -15.24 -24.91 19.27
N LEU A 10 -15.79 -25.57 18.25
CA LEU A 10 -15.22 -25.58 16.90
C LEU A 10 -15.23 -24.19 16.27
N ASP A 11 -16.31 -23.41 16.44
CA ASP A 11 -16.37 -22.03 15.96
C ASP A 11 -15.42 -21.10 16.72
N TYR A 12 -15.22 -21.33 18.02
CA TYR A 12 -14.22 -20.62 18.80
C TYR A 12 -12.80 -20.93 18.31
N VAL A 13 -12.46 -22.20 18.14
CA VAL A 13 -11.15 -22.63 17.61
C VAL A 13 -10.95 -22.12 16.18
N ALA A 14 -11.95 -22.24 15.31
CA ALA A 14 -11.89 -21.73 13.95
C ALA A 14 -11.69 -20.21 13.92
N ARG A 15 -12.37 -19.46 14.81
CA ARG A 15 -12.16 -18.00 14.93
C ARG A 15 -10.77 -17.67 15.48
N ALA A 16 -10.30 -18.39 16.50
CA ALA A 16 -8.98 -18.18 17.08
C ALA A 16 -7.85 -18.44 16.07
N VAL A 17 -7.97 -19.53 15.30
CA VAL A 17 -7.02 -19.87 14.22
C VAL A 17 -7.06 -18.83 13.10
N ARG A 18 -8.25 -18.45 12.62
CA ARG A 18 -8.40 -17.39 11.58
C ARG A 18 -7.87 -16.02 12.04
N HIS A 19 -7.92 -15.72 13.34
CA HIS A 19 -7.36 -14.47 13.86
C HIS A 19 -5.82 -14.46 13.86
N HIS A 20 -5.20 -15.65 13.97
CA HIS A 20 -3.75 -15.83 13.88
C HIS A 20 -3.22 -15.91 12.43
N GLU A 21 -4.06 -16.23 11.45
CA GLU A 21 -3.66 -16.36 10.03
C GLU A 21 -3.37 -15.04 9.30
N ARG A 22 -3.76 -13.88 9.87
CA ARG A 22 -3.46 -12.59 9.24
C ARG A 22 -1.96 -12.28 9.36
N SER A 23 -1.21 -12.64 8.31
CA SER A 23 0.21 -12.32 8.17
C SER A 23 0.42 -10.81 8.42
N PRO A 24 1.39 -10.41 9.25
CA PRO A 24 1.63 -9.01 9.58
C PRO A 24 2.20 -8.17 8.42
N GLY A 25 2.27 -8.73 7.20
CA GLY A 25 2.95 -8.15 6.06
C GLY A 25 4.47 -8.28 6.13
N VAL A 26 5.16 -7.96 5.03
CA VAL A 26 6.63 -8.00 4.96
C VAL A 26 7.19 -6.61 5.28
N PRO A 27 7.85 -6.38 6.43
CA PRO A 27 8.33 -5.06 6.85
C PRO A 27 9.17 -4.33 5.82
N ALA A 28 10.06 -5.05 5.14
CA ALA A 28 10.95 -4.48 4.13
C ALA A 28 10.19 -3.82 2.96
N ILE A 29 9.00 -4.33 2.60
CA ILE A 29 8.18 -3.76 1.54
C ILE A 29 7.64 -2.39 1.98
N TYR A 30 7.19 -2.27 3.24
CA TYR A 30 6.72 -0.99 3.77
C TYR A 30 7.81 0.08 3.78
N PHE A 31 9.04 -0.26 4.20
CA PHE A 31 10.16 0.69 4.21
C PHE A 31 10.62 1.06 2.79
N LEU A 32 10.62 0.10 1.87
CA LEU A 32 10.89 0.37 0.45
C LEU A 32 9.91 1.42 -0.07
N TRP A 33 8.61 1.21 0.09
CA TRP A 33 7.61 2.14 -0.40
C TRP A 33 7.59 3.45 0.36
N ALA A 34 7.91 3.48 1.65
CA ALA A 34 8.09 4.72 2.40
C ALA A 34 9.17 5.62 1.75
N LEU A 35 10.32 5.05 1.40
CA LEU A 35 11.40 5.78 0.74
C LEU A 35 11.01 6.23 -0.68
N LEU A 36 10.43 5.32 -1.47
CA LEU A 36 10.03 5.64 -2.85
C LEU A 36 8.92 6.70 -2.90
N VAL A 37 7.92 6.59 -2.02
CA VAL A 37 6.85 7.59 -1.89
C VAL A 37 7.42 8.92 -1.45
N LEU A 38 8.29 8.95 -0.43
CA LEU A 38 8.88 10.21 0.03
C LEU A 38 9.59 10.95 -1.11
N ILE A 39 10.47 10.25 -1.84
CA ILE A 39 11.20 10.86 -2.96
C ILE A 39 10.22 11.27 -4.07
N GLY A 40 9.37 10.34 -4.52
CA GLY A 40 8.47 10.55 -5.65
C GLY A 40 7.43 11.65 -5.44
N PHE A 41 6.99 11.87 -4.19
CA PHE A 41 6.05 12.94 -3.85
C PHE A 41 6.74 14.30 -3.65
N CYS A 42 8.04 14.35 -3.36
CA CYS A 42 8.76 15.62 -3.41
C CYS A 42 8.94 16.10 -4.86
N LEU A 43 9.07 15.19 -5.83
CA LEU A 43 9.42 15.57 -7.21
C LEU A 43 8.44 16.56 -7.87
N PRO A 44 7.10 16.45 -7.75
CA PRO A 44 6.19 17.43 -8.34
C PRO A 44 6.44 18.88 -7.89
N ASP A 45 6.85 19.10 -6.64
CA ASP A 45 7.08 20.45 -6.12
C ASP A 45 8.47 20.99 -6.48
N TRP A 46 9.49 20.12 -6.51
CA TRP A 46 10.89 20.53 -6.63
C TRP A 46 11.50 20.30 -8.02
N ALA A 47 11.04 19.26 -8.72
CA ALA A 47 11.57 18.84 -10.02
C ALA A 47 10.49 18.14 -10.87
N PRO A 48 9.41 18.84 -11.26
CA PRO A 48 8.22 18.23 -11.86
C PRO A 48 8.50 17.45 -13.15
N ARG A 49 9.53 17.85 -13.91
CA ARG A 49 9.94 17.20 -15.16
C ARG A 49 10.39 15.75 -14.98
N ILE A 50 10.92 15.40 -13.80
CA ILE A 50 11.40 14.03 -13.51
C ILE A 50 10.41 13.19 -12.71
N ALA A 51 9.28 13.76 -12.26
CA ALA A 51 8.30 13.03 -11.44
C ALA A 51 7.68 11.83 -12.18
N ALA A 52 7.22 12.04 -13.41
CA ALA A 52 6.64 10.97 -14.23
C ALA A 52 7.65 9.84 -14.56
N PRO A 53 8.85 10.11 -15.11
CA PRO A 53 9.82 9.04 -15.37
C PRO A 53 10.29 8.36 -14.09
N TYR A 54 10.44 9.10 -12.98
CA TYR A 54 10.72 8.50 -11.68
C TYR A 54 9.67 7.45 -11.32
N TRP A 55 8.37 7.78 -11.35
CA TRP A 55 7.30 6.84 -11.01
C TRP A 55 7.21 5.66 -11.97
N PHE A 56 7.55 5.85 -13.25
CA PHE A 56 7.61 4.75 -14.20
C PHE A 56 8.67 3.70 -13.80
N PHE A 57 9.91 4.14 -13.54
CA PHE A 57 10.99 3.23 -13.17
C PHE A 57 10.90 2.74 -11.72
N ALA A 58 10.67 3.65 -10.77
CA ALA A 58 10.55 3.34 -9.35
C ALA A 58 9.28 2.54 -9.04
N GLY A 59 8.18 2.79 -9.75
CA GLY A 59 6.94 2.02 -9.59
C GLY A 59 7.09 0.58 -10.05
N ILE A 60 7.61 0.37 -11.27
CA ILE A 60 7.87 -0.98 -11.80
C ILE A 60 8.95 -1.68 -10.97
N GLY A 61 10.08 -1.01 -10.72
CA GLY A 61 11.18 -1.55 -9.93
C GLY A 61 10.78 -1.86 -8.50
N GLY A 62 10.02 -0.96 -7.85
CA GLY A 62 9.46 -1.16 -6.51
C GLY A 62 8.49 -2.34 -6.46
N GLY A 63 7.64 -2.51 -7.48
CA GLY A 63 6.76 -3.68 -7.61
C GLY A 63 7.54 -4.99 -7.73
N LEU A 64 8.51 -5.06 -8.64
CA LEU A 64 9.37 -6.25 -8.83
C LEU A 64 10.18 -6.58 -7.56
N LEU A 65 10.74 -5.56 -6.92
CA LEU A 65 11.50 -5.73 -5.68
C LEU A 65 10.57 -6.19 -4.54
N SER A 66 9.32 -5.73 -4.49
CA SER A 66 8.31 -6.20 -3.54
C SER A 66 8.01 -7.69 -3.72
N VAL A 67 7.89 -8.15 -4.97
CA VAL A 67 7.71 -9.59 -5.30
C VAL A 67 8.92 -10.40 -4.82
N TRP A 68 10.14 -9.93 -5.10
CA TRP A 68 11.36 -10.59 -4.64
C TRP A 68 11.46 -10.63 -3.10
N LEU A 69 11.16 -9.53 -2.41
CA LEU A 69 11.14 -9.45 -0.94
C LEU A 69 10.09 -10.41 -0.35
N GLY A 70 8.91 -10.48 -0.94
CA GLY A 70 7.85 -11.42 -0.55
C GLY A 70 8.29 -12.87 -0.70
N MET A 71 8.86 -13.24 -1.86
CA MET A 71 9.38 -14.60 -2.10
C MET A 71 10.52 -14.95 -1.13
N ARG A 72 11.45 -14.02 -0.90
CA ARG A 72 12.56 -14.21 0.05
C ARG A 72 12.05 -14.42 1.47
N HIS A 73 11.05 -13.65 1.89
CA HIS A 73 10.44 -13.78 3.21
C HIS A 73 9.73 -15.14 3.36
N GLY A 74 8.91 -15.54 2.38
CA GLY A 74 8.24 -16.84 2.40
C GLY A 74 9.21 -18.02 2.46
N ARG A 75 10.29 -17.98 1.68
CA ARG A 75 11.36 -19.00 1.72
C ARG A 75 12.04 -19.10 3.09
N ARG A 76 12.32 -17.96 3.75
CA ARG A 76 12.96 -17.93 5.07
C ARG A 76 12.07 -18.48 6.19
N ASN A 77 10.76 -18.32 6.06
CA ASN A 77 9.81 -18.77 7.07
C ASN A 77 9.26 -20.18 6.77
N GLY A 78 9.67 -20.81 5.67
CA GLY A 78 9.21 -22.16 5.29
C GLY A 78 7.75 -22.24 4.83
N VAL A 79 7.04 -21.11 4.72
CA VAL A 79 5.63 -21.05 4.33
C VAL A 79 5.48 -20.18 3.08
N ILE A 80 4.97 -20.78 2.00
CA ILE A 80 4.62 -20.07 0.76
C ILE A 80 3.12 -20.22 0.53
N ASP A 81 2.37 -19.18 0.88
CA ASP A 81 0.95 -19.09 0.56
C ASP A 81 0.75 -18.49 -0.85
N ARG A 82 0.44 -19.37 -1.80
CA ARG A 82 0.18 -18.98 -3.20
C ARG A 82 -1.11 -18.19 -3.35
N GLU A 83 -2.11 -18.44 -2.52
CA GLU A 83 -3.39 -17.75 -2.61
C GLU A 83 -3.24 -16.30 -2.17
N SER A 84 -2.60 -16.05 -1.03
CA SER A 84 -2.25 -14.71 -0.58
C SER A 84 -1.40 -13.98 -1.62
N GLY A 85 -0.33 -14.61 -2.12
CA GLY A 85 0.50 -14.03 -3.19
C GLY A 85 -0.30 -13.62 -4.44
N ARG A 86 -1.29 -14.44 -4.85
CA ARG A 86 -2.18 -14.12 -5.98
C ARG A 86 -3.11 -12.95 -5.69
N ARG A 87 -3.69 -12.87 -4.48
CA ARG A 87 -4.53 -11.74 -4.04
C ARG A 87 -3.75 -10.42 -4.06
N TYR A 88 -2.51 -10.44 -3.54
CA TYR A 88 -1.58 -9.31 -3.63
C TYR A 88 -1.28 -8.93 -5.09
N GLY A 89 -0.94 -9.92 -5.91
CA GLY A 89 -0.63 -9.71 -7.32
C GLY A 89 -1.78 -9.05 -8.08
N TYR A 90 -3.01 -9.57 -7.96
CA TYR A 90 -4.17 -8.98 -8.62
C TYR A 90 -4.49 -7.58 -8.11
N HIS A 91 -4.42 -7.35 -6.80
CA HIS A 91 -4.68 -6.04 -6.22
C HIS A 91 -3.77 -4.96 -6.79
N TRP A 92 -2.46 -5.21 -6.77
CA TRP A 92 -1.48 -4.25 -7.24
C TRP A 92 -1.43 -4.14 -8.77
N LEU A 93 -1.77 -5.21 -9.49
CA LEU A 93 -1.96 -5.15 -10.95
C LEU A 93 -3.12 -4.23 -11.31
N VAL A 94 -4.29 -4.40 -10.68
CA VAL A 94 -5.46 -3.53 -10.90
C VAL A 94 -5.14 -2.09 -10.54
N ALA A 95 -4.46 -1.86 -9.41
CA ALA A 95 -4.00 -0.52 -9.03
C ALA A 95 -3.05 0.09 -10.08
N GLY A 96 -2.08 -0.68 -10.58
CA GLY A 96 -1.17 -0.25 -11.64
C GLY A 96 -1.89 0.13 -12.93
N VAL A 97 -2.86 -0.67 -13.37
CA VAL A 97 -3.71 -0.35 -14.53
C VAL A 97 -4.51 0.93 -14.28
N ALA A 98 -5.12 1.08 -13.10
CA ALA A 98 -5.86 2.29 -12.74
C ALA A 98 -4.98 3.55 -12.75
N PHE A 99 -3.73 3.46 -12.28
CA PHE A 99 -2.75 4.55 -12.37
C PHE A 99 -2.44 4.93 -13.82
N LEU A 100 -2.21 3.95 -14.70
CA LEU A 100 -1.98 4.20 -16.12
C LEU A 100 -3.19 4.87 -16.78
N LEU A 101 -4.40 4.38 -16.50
CA LEU A 101 -5.64 4.95 -17.02
C LEU A 101 -5.90 6.37 -16.49
N THR A 102 -5.45 6.68 -15.27
CA THR A 102 -5.54 8.03 -14.70
C THR A 102 -4.60 9.00 -15.41
N GLY A 103 -3.41 8.54 -15.81
CA GLY A 103 -2.46 9.35 -16.58
C GLY A 103 -2.85 9.52 -18.05
N LEU A 104 -3.68 8.63 -18.61
CA LEU A 104 -3.98 8.61 -20.04
C LEU A 104 -4.62 9.92 -20.57
N PRO A 105 -5.64 10.53 -19.93
CA PRO A 105 -6.19 11.80 -20.41
C PRO A 105 -5.17 12.95 -20.39
N ILE A 106 -4.25 12.95 -19.41
CA ILE A 106 -3.17 13.93 -19.31
C ILE A 106 -2.18 13.74 -20.46
N ALA A 107 -1.78 12.50 -20.72
CA ALA A 107 -0.87 12.16 -21.81
C ALA A 107 -1.44 12.50 -23.20
N LEU A 108 -2.77 12.39 -23.35
CA LEU A 108 -3.48 12.76 -24.59
C LEU A 108 -3.80 14.26 -24.69
N GLY A 109 -3.39 15.08 -23.72
CA GLY A 109 -3.65 16.52 -23.69
C GLY A 109 -5.14 16.88 -23.52
N ARG A 110 -5.97 15.95 -23.04
CA ARG A 110 -7.41 16.17 -22.82
C ARG A 110 -7.72 16.79 -21.46
N VAL A 111 -6.77 16.74 -20.53
CA VAL A 111 -6.87 17.31 -19.18
C VAL A 111 -5.56 18.02 -18.87
N GLU A 112 -5.64 19.25 -18.37
CA GLU A 112 -4.45 19.98 -17.92
C GLU A 112 -3.80 19.27 -16.74
N ILE A 113 -2.45 19.23 -16.72
CA ILE A 113 -1.69 18.46 -15.75
C ILE A 113 -2.10 18.81 -14.31
N TYR A 114 -2.24 20.10 -13.99
CA TYR A 114 -2.59 20.54 -12.64
C TYR A 114 -3.99 20.09 -12.20
N ALA A 115 -4.94 19.96 -13.14
CA ALA A 115 -6.30 19.51 -12.87
C ALA A 115 -6.38 17.99 -12.71
N GLY A 116 -5.52 17.25 -13.42
CA GLY A 116 -5.55 15.78 -13.43
C GLY A 116 -4.64 15.09 -12.41
N VAL A 117 -3.51 15.71 -12.05
CA VAL A 117 -2.42 15.03 -11.32
C VAL A 117 -2.81 14.60 -9.91
N ALA A 118 -3.68 15.35 -9.23
CA ALA A 118 -4.17 14.96 -7.90
C ALA A 118 -5.02 13.68 -7.92
N ASN A 119 -5.60 13.29 -9.06
CA ASN A 119 -6.36 12.02 -9.14
C ASN A 119 -5.49 10.79 -8.89
N PHE A 120 -4.16 10.90 -9.03
CA PHE A 120 -3.23 9.85 -8.61
C PHE A 120 -3.29 9.61 -7.10
N LEU A 121 -3.49 10.64 -6.27
CA LEU A 121 -3.71 10.47 -4.82
C LEU A 121 -5.05 9.79 -4.53
N LEU A 122 -6.10 10.09 -5.29
CA LEU A 122 -7.39 9.44 -5.14
C LEU A 122 -7.31 7.93 -5.45
N ILE A 123 -6.66 7.58 -6.57
CA ILE A 123 -6.45 6.18 -6.95
C ILE A 123 -5.49 5.47 -6.00
N GLY A 124 -4.39 6.11 -5.61
CA GLY A 124 -3.46 5.60 -4.61
C GLY A 124 -4.15 5.36 -3.26
N GLY A 125 -4.93 6.35 -2.80
CA GLY A 125 -5.71 6.24 -1.56
C GLY A 125 -6.68 5.06 -1.60
N THR A 126 -7.36 4.87 -2.74
CA THR A 126 -8.26 3.73 -2.95
C THR A 126 -7.52 2.40 -2.94
N ALA A 127 -6.41 2.29 -3.67
CA ALA A 127 -5.61 1.07 -3.69
C ALA A 127 -5.06 0.72 -2.31
N TYR A 128 -4.50 1.69 -1.58
CA TYR A 128 -3.92 1.45 -0.25
C TYR A 128 -5.00 1.20 0.81
N ALA A 129 -6.12 1.91 0.78
CA ALA A 129 -7.22 1.71 1.72
C ALA A 129 -7.86 0.32 1.54
N LEU A 130 -8.13 -0.09 0.29
CA LEU A 130 -8.66 -1.42 0.00
C LEU A 130 -7.65 -2.51 0.39
N ALA A 131 -6.37 -2.35 0.06
CA ALA A 131 -5.32 -3.26 0.56
C ALA A 131 -5.37 -3.39 2.09
N GLY A 132 -5.63 -2.29 2.80
CA GLY A 132 -5.83 -2.27 4.24
C GLY A 132 -7.03 -3.05 4.74
N VAL A 133 -8.13 -3.04 3.97
CA VAL A 133 -9.36 -3.74 4.31
C VAL A 133 -9.24 -5.26 4.09
N HIS A 134 -8.63 -5.69 2.98
CA HIS A 134 -8.67 -7.10 2.56
C HIS A 134 -7.32 -7.82 2.49
N LEU A 135 -6.18 -7.13 2.65
CA LEU A 135 -4.83 -7.75 2.73
C LEU A 135 -4.21 -7.51 4.11
N ASP A 136 -3.68 -6.30 4.34
CA ASP A 136 -2.86 -5.96 5.51
C ASP A 136 -3.34 -4.68 6.18
N ARG A 137 -3.97 -4.83 7.35
CA ARG A 137 -4.57 -3.71 8.10
C ARG A 137 -3.65 -2.47 8.31
N PRO A 138 -2.33 -2.59 8.55
CA PRO A 138 -1.48 -1.42 8.74
C PRO A 138 -1.45 -0.44 7.56
N ILE A 139 -1.62 -0.92 6.32
CA ILE A 139 -1.52 -0.07 5.12
C ILE A 139 -2.76 0.82 4.91
N LEU A 140 -3.87 0.52 5.60
CA LEU A 140 -5.12 1.29 5.57
C LEU A 140 -4.87 2.78 5.85
N TRP A 141 -4.04 3.07 6.85
CA TRP A 141 -3.75 4.44 7.29
C TRP A 141 -3.09 5.26 6.18
N SER A 142 -2.21 4.64 5.40
CA SER A 142 -1.57 5.30 4.27
C SER A 142 -2.61 5.67 3.21
N GLY A 143 -3.58 4.81 2.95
CA GLY A 143 -4.69 5.10 2.03
C GLY A 143 -5.58 6.25 2.52
N LEU A 144 -5.92 6.27 3.80
CA LEU A 144 -6.72 7.36 4.40
C LEU A 144 -5.97 8.70 4.36
N ILE A 145 -4.66 8.69 4.62
CA ILE A 145 -3.82 9.90 4.53
C ILE A 145 -3.79 10.42 3.09
N MET A 146 -3.70 9.54 2.09
CA MET A 146 -3.76 9.95 0.68
C MET A 146 -5.11 10.59 0.32
N TYR A 147 -6.24 10.11 0.87
CA TYR A 147 -7.53 10.77 0.68
C TYR A 147 -7.60 12.15 1.34
N VAL A 148 -7.09 12.29 2.56
CA VAL A 148 -7.01 13.59 3.23
C VAL A 148 -6.13 14.55 2.43
N ALA A 149 -4.98 14.07 1.92
CA ALA A 149 -4.09 14.85 1.06
C ALA A 149 -4.80 15.27 -0.24
N TYR A 150 -5.52 14.37 -0.90
CA TYR A 150 -6.32 14.68 -2.08
C TYR A 150 -7.34 15.78 -1.81
N ALA A 151 -8.13 15.63 -0.75
CA ALA A 151 -9.13 16.64 -0.36
C ALA A 151 -8.47 17.99 -0.03
N ALA A 152 -7.35 17.98 0.72
CA ALA A 152 -6.62 19.19 1.06
C ALA A 152 -6.07 19.91 -0.17
N MET A 153 -5.55 19.16 -1.15
CA MET A 153 -5.09 19.72 -2.42
C MET A 153 -6.23 20.37 -3.21
N MET A 154 -7.39 19.70 -3.29
CA MET A 154 -8.56 20.19 -4.01
C MET A 154 -9.21 21.42 -3.37
N LEU A 155 -9.21 21.49 -2.03
CA LEU A 155 -9.90 22.55 -1.30
C LEU A 155 -9.02 23.77 -1.00
N PHE A 156 -7.72 23.56 -0.78
CA PHE A 156 -6.84 24.62 -0.25
C PHE A 156 -5.63 24.92 -1.16
N SER A 157 -5.25 24.01 -2.06
CA SER A 157 -4.07 24.15 -2.94
C SER A 157 -2.84 24.76 -2.25
N PRO A 158 -2.38 24.21 -1.11
CA PRO A 158 -1.29 24.81 -0.36
C PRO A 158 0.04 24.70 -1.13
N PRO A 159 1.00 25.60 -0.88
CA PRO A 159 2.35 25.45 -1.42
C PRO A 159 2.98 24.16 -0.89
N TYR A 160 3.75 23.47 -1.74
CA TYR A 160 4.41 22.19 -1.42
C TYR A 160 3.46 21.06 -0.99
N ALA A 161 2.22 21.08 -1.49
CA ALA A 161 1.20 20.09 -1.11
C ALA A 161 1.66 18.64 -1.35
N TRP A 162 2.38 18.38 -2.44
CA TRP A 162 2.86 17.04 -2.76
C TRP A 162 3.91 16.55 -1.77
N THR A 163 4.85 17.42 -1.39
CA THR A 163 5.89 17.14 -0.40
C THR A 163 5.26 16.78 0.94
N PHE A 164 4.28 17.56 1.42
CA PHE A 164 3.58 17.25 2.68
C PHE A 164 2.80 15.94 2.61
N ALA A 165 2.09 15.69 1.50
CA ALA A 165 1.41 14.42 1.28
C ALA A 165 2.38 13.23 1.28
N GLY A 166 3.55 13.40 0.65
CA GLY A 166 4.64 12.43 0.62
C GLY A 166 5.18 12.11 2.01
N ILE A 167 5.50 13.13 2.80
CA ILE A 167 5.98 12.97 4.18
C ILE A 167 4.95 12.22 5.03
N ALA A 168 3.68 12.65 5.00
CA ALA A 168 2.63 12.03 5.80
C ALA A 168 2.43 10.55 5.41
N THR A 169 2.40 10.26 4.10
CA THR A 169 2.23 8.91 3.58
C THR A 169 3.45 8.03 3.91
N ALA A 170 4.66 8.54 3.73
CA ALA A 170 5.89 7.82 4.05
C ALA A 170 6.01 7.53 5.56
N ALA A 171 5.63 8.48 6.42
CA ALA A 171 5.57 8.28 7.86
C ALA A 171 4.57 7.15 8.23
N SER A 172 3.39 7.14 7.59
CA SER A 172 2.41 6.07 7.77
C SER A 172 2.91 4.71 7.30
N LEU A 173 3.59 4.64 6.16
CA LEU A 173 4.22 3.40 5.69
C LEU A 173 5.34 2.93 6.61
N THR A 174 6.14 3.85 7.13
CA THR A 174 7.18 3.55 8.11
C THR A 174 6.55 2.98 9.39
N TRP A 175 5.46 3.57 9.86
CA TRP A 175 4.67 3.04 10.97
C TRP A 175 4.11 1.66 10.68
N ALA A 176 3.56 1.42 9.48
CA ALA A 176 3.10 0.10 9.06
C ALA A 176 4.23 -0.93 9.13
N GLY A 177 5.42 -0.61 8.61
CA GLY A 177 6.61 -1.46 8.69
C GLY A 177 7.05 -1.76 10.12
N MET A 178 7.08 -0.74 11.01
CA MET A 178 7.37 -0.93 12.43
C MET A 178 6.33 -1.80 13.13
N SER A 179 5.05 -1.63 12.81
CA SER A 179 3.96 -2.43 13.37
C SER A 179 4.05 -3.90 12.94
N ALA A 180 4.46 -4.15 11.69
CA ALA A 180 4.71 -5.47 11.15
C ALA A 180 5.88 -6.17 11.84
N LEU A 181 6.98 -5.45 12.10
CA LEU A 181 8.12 -5.97 12.87
C LEU A 181 7.71 -6.40 14.28
N ARG A 182 6.98 -5.53 15.00
CA ARG A 182 6.52 -5.82 16.38
C ARG A 182 5.65 -7.06 16.45
N ARG A 183 4.77 -7.27 15.46
CA ARG A 183 3.92 -8.46 15.37
C ARG A 183 4.73 -9.72 15.04
N GLY A 184 5.75 -9.62 14.19
CA GLY A 184 6.64 -10.73 13.87
C GLY A 184 7.56 -11.15 15.03
N SER A 185 7.95 -10.23 15.91
CA SER A 185 8.81 -10.53 17.07
C SER A 185 8.06 -11.10 18.29
N GLY A 186 6.72 -11.03 18.30
CA GLY A 186 5.87 -11.56 19.38
C GLY A 186 5.41 -13.01 19.22
N ALA A 187 5.77 -13.68 18.11
CA ALA A 187 5.48 -15.09 17.94
C ALA A 187 6.49 -15.94 18.75
N PRO A 188 6.04 -16.87 19.61
CA PRO A 188 6.95 -17.83 20.23
C PRO A 188 7.68 -18.61 19.13
N ARG A 189 9.02 -18.67 19.24
CA ARG A 189 9.86 -19.49 18.36
C ARG A 189 9.77 -20.95 18.72
#